data_AF-A0A9Q3PPI5-F1
#
_entry.id   AF-A0A9Q3PPI5-F1
#
_cell.length_a   1.000
_cell.length_b   1.000
_cell.length_c   1.000
_cell.angle_alpha   90.00
_cell.angle_beta   90.00
_cell.angle_gamma   90.00
#
_symmetry.space_group_name_H-M   'P 1'
#
loop_
_entity.id
_entity.type
_entity.pdbx_description
1 polymer ?
#
loop_
_entity_poly.entity_id
_entity_poly.type
_entity_poly.pdbx_seq_one_letter_code
_entity_poly.pdbx_strand_id
1 'polypeptide(L)'
;MIHICPSHQDIKTNRLNEKTTPPKQLMIPCHKAFLNIFQHLYKAWFISLLTITISIVYLDIKLRAQVVGMQKAGLSFCCFFLKIMSVRKTVTQICS
;
A
#
# COMPACT_ATOMS: atom_id res chain seq x y z
N MET A 1 -11.37 -6.28 -33.50
CA MET A 1 -12.41 -5.36 -33.98
C MET A 1 -13.57 -5.43 -32.99
N ILE A 2 -13.58 -4.56 -31.98
CA ILE A 2 -14.62 -4.54 -30.94
C ILE A 2 -15.64 -3.50 -31.38
N HIS A 3 -16.76 -3.97 -31.91
CA HIS A 3 -18.01 -3.22 -31.96
C HIS A 3 -18.53 -3.08 -30.52
N ILE A 4 -18.98 -1.88 -30.14
CA ILE A 4 -20.25 -1.58 -29.43
C ILE A 4 -20.17 -0.11 -28.96
N CYS A 5 -20.91 0.76 -29.66
CA CYS A 5 -21.63 1.86 -29.04
C CYS A 5 -22.98 1.91 -29.76
N PRO A 6 -24.11 1.73 -29.07
CA PRO A 6 -25.41 1.81 -29.72
C PRO A 6 -25.62 3.24 -30.20
N SER A 7 -25.97 3.36 -31.49
CA SER A 7 -26.51 4.57 -32.08
C SER A 7 -27.62 5.12 -31.19
N HIS A 8 -27.56 6.43 -30.95
CA HIS A 8 -28.72 7.27 -30.69
C HIS A 8 -29.86 6.83 -31.63
N GLN A 9 -30.81 6.03 -31.15
CA GLN A 9 -32.09 5.86 -31.83
C GLN A 9 -32.97 7.04 -31.44
N ASP A 10 -33.30 7.80 -32.46
CA ASP A 10 -34.29 8.85 -32.53
C ASP A 10 -35.60 8.49 -31.82
N ILE A 11 -35.84 9.08 -30.65
CA ILE A 11 -37.19 9.30 -30.14
C ILE A 11 -37.60 10.71 -30.57
N LYS A 12 -37.99 10.83 -31.85
CA LYS A 12 -38.91 11.88 -32.29
C LYS A 12 -40.30 11.50 -31.78
N THR A 13 -40.73 12.10 -30.68
CA THR A 13 -42.15 12.22 -30.35
C THR A 13 -42.50 13.69 -30.17
N ASN A 14 -42.94 14.28 -31.28
CA ASN A 14 -43.75 15.48 -31.25
C ASN A 14 -45.00 15.24 -30.41
N ARG A 15 -45.12 15.89 -29.25
CA ARG A 15 -46.32 16.67 -28.90
C ARG A 15 -46.12 17.45 -27.60
N LEU A 16 -46.06 18.77 -27.80
CA LEU A 16 -46.63 19.85 -26.99
C LEU A 16 -46.75 19.67 -25.46
N ASN A 17 -46.22 20.70 -24.79
CA ASN A 17 -46.65 21.26 -23.50
C ASN A 17 -46.26 20.50 -22.24
N GLU A 18 -45.05 20.77 -21.76
CA GLU A 18 -44.93 21.31 -20.40
C GLU A 18 -43.76 22.30 -20.29
N LYS A 19 -44.11 23.55 -20.00
CA LYS A 19 -43.22 24.67 -19.74
C LYS A 19 -42.82 24.60 -18.27
N THR A 20 -41.91 23.69 -17.92
CA THR A 20 -41.25 23.65 -16.62
C THR A 20 -39.76 23.48 -16.86
N THR A 21 -39.05 24.59 -16.82
CA THR A 21 -37.58 24.68 -16.92
C THR A 21 -36.90 23.69 -15.98
N PRO A 22 -36.19 22.66 -16.47
CA PRO A 22 -35.19 21.98 -15.66
C PRO A 22 -33.87 22.77 -15.75
N PRO A 23 -33.07 22.84 -14.69
CA PRO A 23 -31.73 23.42 -14.78
C PRO A 23 -30.96 22.69 -15.87
N LYS A 24 -30.25 23.45 -16.72
CA LYS A 24 -29.35 22.94 -17.77
C LYS A 24 -28.46 21.85 -17.17
N GLN A 25 -28.86 20.58 -17.31
CA GLN A 25 -27.99 19.46 -17.02
C GLN A 25 -26.89 19.53 -18.06
N LEU A 26 -25.72 20.01 -17.61
CA LEU A 26 -24.50 20.06 -18.38
C LEU A 26 -24.23 18.62 -18.80
N MET A 27 -24.57 18.29 -20.04
CA MET A 27 -24.44 16.96 -20.61
C MET A 27 -22.95 16.71 -20.81
N ILE A 28 -22.27 16.26 -19.75
CA ILE A 28 -20.85 15.92 -19.81
C ILE A 28 -20.76 14.68 -20.71
N PRO A 29 -19.99 14.74 -21.81
CA PRO A 29 -19.88 13.58 -22.70
C PRO A 29 -19.36 12.38 -21.90
N CYS A 30 -20.01 11.22 -22.04
CA CYS A 30 -19.74 10.01 -21.26
C CYS A 30 -18.24 9.64 -21.23
N HIS A 31 -17.54 9.90 -22.34
CA HIS A 31 -16.08 9.72 -22.44
C HIS A 31 -15.28 10.59 -21.45
N LYS A 32 -15.67 11.85 -21.26
CA LYS A 32 -15.00 12.78 -20.32
C LYS A 32 -15.29 12.41 -18.87
N ALA A 33 -16.50 11.93 -18.56
CA ALA A 33 -16.83 11.42 -17.24
C ALA A 33 -16.03 10.15 -16.91
N PHE A 34 -15.94 9.21 -17.85
CA PHE A 34 -15.14 7.98 -17.69
C PHE A 34 -13.66 8.29 -17.44
N LEU A 35 -13.05 9.17 -18.26
CA LEU A 35 -11.65 9.57 -18.08
C LEU A 35 -11.40 10.20 -16.71
N ASN A 36 -12.33 11.03 -16.22
CA ASN A 36 -12.19 11.67 -14.92
C ASN A 36 -12.24 10.63 -13.78
N ILE A 37 -13.19 9.69 -13.83
CA ILE A 37 -13.29 8.60 -12.85
C ILE A 37 -12.03 7.72 -12.89
N PHE A 38 -11.58 7.34 -14.08
CA PHE A 38 -10.37 6.55 -14.26
C PHE A 38 -9.14 7.27 -13.70
N GLN A 39 -9.01 8.57 -13.97
CA GLN A 39 -7.91 9.38 -13.45
C GLN A 39 -7.94 9.46 -11.92
N HIS A 40 -9.12 9.59 -11.31
CA HIS A 40 -9.26 9.57 -9.85
C HIS A 40 -8.88 8.22 -9.25
N LEU A 41 -9.36 7.12 -9.83
CA LEU A 41 -9.01 5.76 -9.41
C LEU A 41 -7.52 5.49 -9.53
N TYR A 42 -6.90 5.88 -10.64
CA TYR A 42 -5.47 5.71 -10.86
C TYR A 42 -4.62 6.50 -9.85
N LYS A 43 -4.99 7.76 -9.58
CA LYS A 43 -4.33 8.57 -8.55
C LYS A 43 -4.43 7.94 -7.16
N ALA A 44 -5.61 7.49 -6.76
CA ALA A 44 -5.82 6.86 -5.45
C ALA A 44 -5.04 5.54 -5.31
N TRP A 45 -5.01 4.74 -6.38
CA TRP A 45 -4.24 3.51 -6.44
C TRP A 45 -2.72 3.77 -6.32
N PHE A 46 -2.22 4.77 -7.05
CA PHE A 46 -0.80 5.15 -6.99
C PHE A 46 -0.39 5.64 -5.59
N ILE A 47 -1.21 6.49 -4.95
CA ILE A 47 -0.95 6.98 -3.59
C ILE A 47 -0.93 5.82 -2.59
N SER A 48 -1.86 4.86 -2.74
CA SER A 48 -1.91 3.67 -1.89
C SER A 48 -0.64 2.84 -2.03
N LEU A 49 -0.19 2.56 -3.26
CA LEU A 49 1.05 1.83 -3.52
C LEU A 49 2.27 2.54 -2.92
N LEU A 50 2.38 3.85 -3.15
CA LEU A 50 3.48 4.65 -2.62
C LEU A 50 3.54 4.56 -1.08
N THR A 51 2.39 4.65 -0.42
CA THR A 51 2.27 4.57 1.05
C THR A 51 2.70 3.20 1.57
N ILE A 52 2.31 2.12 0.89
CA ILE A 52 2.71 0.75 1.23
C ILE A 52 4.23 0.60 1.10
N THR A 53 4.81 1.07 -0.01
CA THR A 53 6.27 0.99 -0.23
C THR A 53 7.05 1.74 0.84
N ILE A 54 6.63 2.97 1.20
CA ILE A 54 7.29 3.75 2.27
C ILE A 54 7.19 3.02 3.61
N SER A 55 6.03 2.42 3.91
CA SER A 55 5.82 1.68 5.17
C SER A 55 6.74 0.46 5.27
N ILE A 56 6.93 -0.29 4.18
CA ILE A 56 7.85 -1.43 4.12
C ILE A 56 9.30 -0.99 4.34
N VAL A 57 9.74 0.07 3.65
CA VAL A 57 11.09 0.62 3.80
C VAL A 57 11.34 1.09 5.24
N TYR A 58 10.36 1.76 5.84
CA TYR A 58 10.45 2.21 7.23
C TYR A 58 10.57 1.03 8.22
N LEU A 59 9.80 -0.04 8.00
CA LEU A 59 9.89 -1.27 8.80
C LEU A 59 11.26 -1.93 8.65
N ASP A 60 11.83 -2.00 7.43
CA ASP A 60 13.17 -2.55 7.19
C ASP A 60 14.25 -1.76 7.96
N ILE A 61 14.21 -0.43 7.89
CA ILE A 61 15.14 0.44 8.62
C ILE A 61 15.01 0.22 10.13
N LYS A 62 13.78 0.13 10.66
CA LYS A 62 13.53 -0.09 12.09
C LYS A 62 14.04 -1.45 12.55
N LEU A 63 13.86 -2.50 11.74
CA LEU A 63 14.38 -3.83 12.01
C LEU A 63 15.91 -3.84 11.98
N ARG A 64 16.55 -3.21 10.99
CA ARG A 64 18.02 -3.09 10.94
C ARG A 64 18.58 -2.36 12.15
N ALA A 65 17.95 -1.26 12.58
CA ALA A 65 18.35 -0.53 13.78
C ALA A 65 18.26 -1.40 15.04
N GLN A 66 17.21 -2.23 15.16
CA GLN A 66 17.02 -3.14 16.28
C GLN A 66 18.05 -4.28 16.27
N VAL A 67 18.38 -4.83 15.10
CA VAL A 67 19.44 -5.85 14.97
C VAL A 67 20.80 -5.28 15.37
N VAL A 68 21.13 -4.02 15.01
CA VAL A 68 22.38 -3.37 15.45
C VAL A 68 22.38 -3.13 16.97
N GLY A 69 21.24 -2.77 17.56
CA GLY A 69 21.08 -2.69 19.02
C GLY A 69 21.19 -4.04 19.74
N MET A 70 20.64 -5.11 19.16
CA MET A 70 20.65 -6.45 19.73
C MET A 70 21.98 -7.18 19.56
N GLN A 71 22.80 -6.86 18.54
CA GLN A 71 24.14 -7.43 18.40
C GLN A 71 25.05 -7.09 19.58
N LYS A 72 24.88 -5.91 20.19
CA LYS A 72 25.66 -5.51 21.37
C LYS A 72 25.28 -6.33 22.62
N ALA A 73 24.00 -6.66 22.78
CA ALA A 73 23.53 -7.50 23.88
C ALA A 73 23.85 -9.00 23.65
N GLY A 74 23.71 -9.49 22.42
CA GLY A 74 23.97 -10.88 22.07
C GLY A 74 25.44 -11.28 22.25
N LEU A 75 26.38 -10.40 21.90
CA LEU A 75 27.81 -10.66 22.10
C LEU A 75 28.20 -10.59 23.59
N SER A 76 27.61 -9.66 24.34
CA SER A 76 27.79 -9.59 25.80
C SER A 76 27.25 -10.85 26.50
N PHE A 77 26.09 -11.35 26.09
CA PHE A 77 25.50 -12.57 26.65
C PHE A 77 26.29 -13.82 26.28
N CYS A 78 26.75 -13.92 25.01
CA CYS A 78 27.59 -15.02 24.54
C CYS A 78 28.92 -15.09 25.31
N CYS A 79 29.61 -13.97 25.52
CA CYS A 79 30.85 -13.92 26.30
C CYS A 79 30.65 -14.29 27.78
N PHE A 80 29.52 -13.90 28.39
CA PHE A 80 29.20 -14.29 29.76
C PHE A 80 28.99 -15.81 29.89
N PHE A 81 28.27 -16.42 28.94
CA PHE A 81 28.02 -17.87 28.93
C PHE A 81 29.31 -18.68 28.72
N LEU A 82 30.19 -18.23 27.83
CA LEU A 82 31.51 -18.83 27.62
C LEU A 82 32.39 -18.73 28.87
N LYS A 83 32.33 -17.61 29.61
CA LYS A 83 33.05 -17.44 30.88
C LYS A 83 32.59 -18.46 31.93
N ILE A 84 31.27 -18.72 32.04
CA ILE A 84 30.72 -19.72 32.95
C ILE A 84 31.13 -21.14 32.57
N MET A 85 31.09 -21.50 31.28
CA MET A 85 31.52 -22.83 30.83
C MET A 85 33.02 -23.08 31.08
N SER A 86 33.86 -22.05 30.90
CA SER A 86 35.30 -22.17 31.14
C SER A 86 35.61 -22.46 32.61
N VAL A 87 34.95 -21.77 33.55
CA VAL A 87 35.12 -22.00 34.99
C VAL A 87 34.75 -23.43 35.38
N ARG A 88 33.65 -23.97 34.84
CA ARG A 88 33.24 -25.36 35.12
C ARG A 88 34.31 -26.36 34.70
N LYS A 89 34.93 -26.18 33.53
CA LYS A 89 36.03 -27.06 33.08
C LYS A 89 37.25 -26.98 33.98
N THR A 90 37.60 -25.79 34.46
CA THR A 90 38.75 -25.60 35.37
C THR A 90 38.52 -26.29 36.73
N VAL A 91 37.31 -26.22 37.28
CA VAL A 91 36.96 -26.91 38.54
C VAL A 91 37.02 -28.43 38.37
N THR A 92 36.57 -28.99 37.25
CA THR A 92 36.66 -30.43 37.00
C THR A 92 38.11 -30.93 36.90
N GLN A 93 39.04 -30.11 36.40
CA GLN A 93 40.46 -30.47 36.32
C GLN A 93 41.20 -30.43 37.66
N ILE A 94 40.72 -29.64 38.62
CA ILE A 94 41.34 -29.54 39.95
C ILE A 94 40.90 -30.72 40.86
N CYS A 95 39.81 -31.41 40.52
CA CYS A 95 39.26 -32.53 41.29
C CYS A 95 39.58 -33.91 40.71
N SER A 96 40.55 -34.04 39.78
CA SER A 96 41.12 -35.32 39.32
C SER A 96 42.60 -35.37 39.62
#